data_AF-A0A2V5MFV4-F1
#
_entry.id   AF-A0A2V5MFV4-F1
#
_cell.length_a   1.000
_cell.length_b   1.000
_cell.length_c   1.000
_cell.angle_alpha   90.00
_cell.angle_beta   90.00
_cell.angle_gamma   90.00
#
_symmetry.space_group_name_H-M   'P 1'
#
loop_
_entity.id
_entity.type
_entity.pdbx_description
1 polymer ?
#
loop_
_entity_poly.entity_id
_entity_poly.type
_entity_poly.pdbx_seq_one_letter_code
_entity_poly.pdbx_strand_id
1 'polypeptide(L)'
;MFLLAGRFAPRSGYRICELPHKLELSLVGSKIANKERVVTPAPNDCVEIRGARQNNLKGIDVDLPLGKLTVITGPSGSGKSSLAFQTIYAEGQRRYVETFSPYMRQFLDRMDKPRVDDIRGIPPAIAIEQSNPVKTSRSTVGTMTEINDYLKLLWPRIAHAFCPSCGREIRPETAQSIAEQILRDCLGKNILITFWVAVLPKTEPREFFDFLQQQGYLRVWIDNKVVRVDDPNPKTKRLGARVQVVQDRIAITAGNRTRLVEAIETALRFGKGKINVIQISENAEHPTSNVERRTDDRSLITDHEFPFSTGWHCAWCDLDIRPPTVGLFTFNNPLGACPDCRGFGRTIAIDLNKAIPDRSLSIKQGVVRVFRGAEFGESQKD
;
A
#
# COMPACT_ATOMS: atom_id res chain seq x y z
N MET A 1 -36.41 -3.20 2.04
CA MET A 1 -36.79 -4.05 3.19
C MET A 1 -38.23 -3.69 3.56
N PHE A 2 -39.14 -4.66 3.54
CA PHE A 2 -40.60 -4.51 3.60
C PHE A 2 -41.10 -3.90 4.92
N LEU A 3 -42.17 -3.09 4.88
CA LEU A 3 -43.17 -3.09 5.96
C LEU A 3 -44.55 -2.58 5.54
N LEU A 4 -45.54 -3.29 6.07
CA LEU A 4 -46.97 -3.32 5.79
C LEU A 4 -47.72 -1.99 5.98
N ALA A 5 -48.71 -1.78 5.11
CA ALA A 5 -49.75 -0.78 5.27
C ALA A 5 -50.80 -1.22 6.31
N GLY A 6 -50.96 -0.44 7.37
CA GLY A 6 -52.11 -0.48 8.27
C GLY A 6 -52.92 0.81 8.12
N ARG A 7 -54.17 0.69 7.66
CA ARG A 7 -55.14 1.79 7.66
C ARG A 7 -55.64 2.01 9.10
N PHE A 8 -55.54 3.24 9.61
CA PHE A 8 -56.42 3.73 10.69
C PHE A 8 -56.83 5.17 10.38
N ALA A 9 -58.15 5.39 10.35
CA ALA A 9 -58.82 6.67 10.20
C ALA A 9 -58.83 7.44 11.55
N PRO A 10 -59.20 8.74 11.56
CA PRO A 10 -58.67 9.74 12.47
C PRO A 10 -59.39 9.76 13.83
N ARG A 11 -58.64 10.01 14.90
CA ARG A 11 -59.21 10.56 16.14
C ARG A 11 -58.34 11.70 16.66
N SER A 12 -59.01 12.82 16.85
CA SER A 12 -58.55 14.07 17.40
C SER A 12 -58.03 13.94 18.84
N GLY A 13 -56.92 14.63 19.11
CA GLY A 13 -56.63 15.28 20.39
C GLY A 13 -55.97 14.44 21.47
N TYR A 14 -54.66 14.67 21.70
CA TYR A 14 -53.98 14.52 23.00
C TYR A 14 -52.79 15.49 23.00
N ARG A 15 -52.87 16.60 23.74
CA ARG A 15 -52.44 16.86 25.14
C ARG A 15 -50.93 17.00 25.33
N ILE A 16 -50.63 18.20 25.82
CA ILE A 16 -49.37 18.88 26.15
C ILE A 16 -48.60 18.11 27.25
N CYS A 17 -47.27 18.12 27.11
CA CYS A 17 -46.28 17.48 27.98
C CYS A 17 -46.46 17.76 29.47
N GLU A 18 -46.38 16.70 30.29
CA GLU A 18 -46.15 16.78 31.73
C GLU A 18 -44.66 16.94 32.07
N LEU A 19 -44.38 17.66 33.16
CA LEU A 19 -43.08 17.88 33.79
C LEU A 19 -42.90 16.98 35.03
N PRO A 20 -41.66 16.57 35.32
CA PRO A 20 -41.15 16.65 36.69
C PRO A 20 -39.67 17.13 36.69
N HIS A 21 -39.03 17.72 37.71
CA HIS A 21 -39.25 17.91 39.14
C HIS A 21 -38.54 19.21 39.58
N LYS A 22 -39.04 19.82 40.66
CA LYS A 22 -38.46 20.97 41.37
C LYS A 22 -37.08 20.64 41.99
N LEU A 23 -36.13 21.57 41.87
CA LEU A 23 -35.06 21.77 42.85
C LEU A 23 -35.04 23.26 43.25
N GLU A 24 -35.31 23.52 44.53
CA GLU A 24 -35.18 24.84 45.15
C GLU A 24 -33.72 25.11 45.49
N LEU A 25 -33.22 26.28 45.08
CA LEU A 25 -32.02 26.90 45.64
C LEU A 25 -32.38 28.35 46.00
N SER A 26 -32.41 28.62 47.29
CA SER A 26 -32.59 29.96 47.85
C SER A 26 -31.30 30.76 47.74
N LEU A 27 -31.39 31.99 47.22
CA LEU A 27 -30.36 33.01 47.42
C LEU A 27 -30.94 34.17 48.22
N VAL A 28 -30.28 34.42 49.35
CA VAL A 28 -30.55 35.47 50.33
C VAL A 28 -30.11 36.83 49.78
N GLY A 29 -31.00 37.81 49.89
CA GLY A 29 -30.65 39.22 50.08
C GLY A 29 -30.13 40.02 48.87
N SER A 30 -30.97 40.91 48.33
CA SER A 30 -30.68 42.36 48.20
C SER A 30 -31.78 43.05 47.39
N LYS A 31 -32.09 44.28 47.78
CA LYS A 31 -33.24 45.09 47.34
C LYS A 31 -32.90 45.91 46.07
N ILE A 32 -33.85 45.92 45.14
CA ILE A 32 -34.18 46.97 44.14
C ILE A 32 -33.12 47.29 43.06
N ALA A 33 -33.34 46.79 41.84
CA ALA A 33 -33.20 47.56 40.58
C ALA A 33 -33.67 46.73 39.36
N ASN A 34 -34.31 47.43 38.42
CA ASN A 34 -34.82 47.06 37.09
C ASN A 34 -34.76 45.62 36.57
N LYS A 35 -35.95 45.15 36.15
CA LYS A 35 -36.21 43.88 35.49
C LYS A 35 -35.86 43.94 33.99
N GLU A 36 -34.57 44.06 33.67
CA GLU A 36 -34.10 43.56 32.38
C GLU A 36 -34.03 42.04 32.47
N ARG A 37 -34.99 41.36 31.84
CA ARG A 37 -34.85 39.93 31.56
C ARG A 37 -33.73 39.78 30.54
N VAL A 38 -32.52 39.56 31.04
CA VAL A 38 -31.47 38.87 30.29
C VAL A 38 -32.04 37.48 30.01
N VAL A 39 -32.59 37.30 28.82
CA VAL A 39 -33.04 36.00 28.34
C VAL A 39 -31.78 35.17 28.12
N THR A 40 -31.45 34.33 29.08
CA THR A 40 -30.59 33.18 28.83
C THR A 40 -31.36 32.29 27.83
N PRO A 41 -30.85 32.04 26.62
CA PRO A 41 -31.56 31.18 25.69
C PRO A 41 -31.61 29.77 26.29
N ALA A 42 -32.82 29.22 26.40
CA ALA A 42 -32.98 27.78 26.59
C ALA A 42 -32.23 27.06 25.47
N PRO A 43 -31.62 25.89 25.72
CA PRO A 43 -31.06 25.08 24.65
C PRO A 43 -32.23 24.62 23.78
N ASN A 44 -32.44 25.28 22.63
CA ASN A 44 -33.45 24.82 21.69
C ASN A 44 -32.92 23.56 21.02
N ASP A 45 -33.33 22.41 21.55
CA ASP A 45 -33.06 21.06 21.02
C ASP A 45 -33.74 20.81 19.66
N CYS A 46 -33.96 21.85 18.85
CA CYS A 46 -34.59 21.75 17.54
C CYS A 46 -34.06 22.76 16.53
N VAL A 47 -34.11 22.38 15.26
CA VAL A 47 -33.92 23.26 14.11
C VAL A 47 -35.27 23.87 13.78
N GLU A 48 -35.39 25.18 13.96
CA GLU A 48 -36.61 25.92 13.65
C GLU A 48 -36.51 26.50 12.24
N ILE A 49 -37.47 26.17 11.38
CA ILE A 49 -37.56 26.66 10.00
C ILE A 49 -38.84 27.48 9.89
N ARG A 50 -38.73 28.71 9.41
CA ARG A 50 -39.86 29.64 9.23
C ARG A 50 -39.95 30.12 7.79
N GLY A 51 -41.15 30.02 7.21
CA GLY A 51 -41.47 30.56 5.89
C GLY A 51 -40.67 29.94 4.74
N ALA A 52 -40.45 28.63 4.73
CA ALA A 52 -39.72 27.97 3.65
C ALA A 52 -40.52 27.98 2.33
N ARG A 53 -39.94 28.59 1.29
CA ARG A 53 -40.55 28.83 -0.04
C ARG A 53 -39.67 28.33 -1.19
N GLN A 54 -38.69 27.48 -0.90
CA GLN A 54 -37.78 26.94 -1.91
C GLN A 54 -38.56 26.04 -2.89
N ASN A 55 -38.44 26.32 -4.20
CA ASN A 55 -39.17 25.64 -5.26
C ASN A 55 -40.69 25.64 -5.07
N ASN A 56 -41.30 24.49 -4.76
CA ASN A 56 -42.75 24.36 -4.64
C ASN A 56 -43.27 24.38 -3.19
N LEU A 57 -42.41 24.70 -2.22
CA LEU A 57 -42.81 24.89 -0.82
C LEU A 57 -43.70 26.13 -0.68
N LYS A 58 -44.78 26.01 0.09
CA LYS A 58 -45.83 27.05 0.22
C LYS A 58 -45.66 27.93 1.47
N GLY A 59 -44.41 28.30 1.82
CA GLY A 59 -44.14 29.11 3.02
C GLY A 59 -44.39 28.33 4.29
N ILE A 60 -43.82 27.13 4.41
CA ILE A 60 -44.07 26.23 5.53
C ILE A 60 -43.17 26.56 6.73
N ASP A 61 -43.72 26.37 7.93
CA ASP A 61 -42.99 26.41 9.21
C ASP A 61 -42.84 24.99 9.75
N VAL A 62 -41.62 24.60 10.13
CA VAL A 62 -41.31 23.26 10.61
C VAL A 62 -40.26 23.31 11.72
N ASP A 63 -40.50 22.58 12.80
CA ASP A 63 -39.51 22.38 13.86
C ASP A 63 -39.01 20.93 13.84
N LEU A 64 -37.70 20.75 13.70
CA LEU A 64 -37.06 19.44 13.61
C LEU A 64 -36.24 19.16 14.87
N PRO A 65 -36.57 18.14 15.67
CA PRO A 65 -35.82 17.85 16.89
C PRO A 65 -34.40 17.36 16.57
N LEU A 66 -33.41 17.91 17.26
CA LEU A 66 -32.03 17.48 17.20
C LEU A 66 -31.84 16.14 17.94
N GLY A 67 -30.80 15.38 17.57
CA GLY A 67 -30.49 14.08 18.17
C GLY A 67 -31.48 12.96 17.85
N LYS A 68 -32.44 13.19 16.93
CA LYS A 68 -33.44 12.21 16.51
C LYS A 68 -33.33 11.88 15.03
N LEU A 69 -33.65 10.64 14.67
CA LEU A 69 -33.83 10.24 13.27
C LEU A 69 -35.15 10.80 12.75
N THR A 70 -35.08 11.90 12.00
CA THR A 70 -36.24 12.52 11.37
C THR A 70 -36.42 11.96 9.96
N VAL A 71 -37.62 11.47 9.64
CA VAL A 71 -37.97 10.94 8.31
C VAL A 71 -38.98 11.86 7.64
N ILE A 72 -38.62 12.43 6.49
CA ILE A 72 -39.52 13.24 5.66
C ILE A 72 -40.18 12.33 4.62
N THR A 73 -41.50 12.19 4.68
CA THR A 73 -42.28 11.32 3.78
C THR A 73 -43.38 12.09 3.04
N GLY A 74 -43.90 11.53 1.95
CA GLY A 74 -44.90 12.15 1.10
C GLY A 74 -44.81 11.76 -0.39
N PRO A 75 -45.85 12.01 -1.20
CA PRO A 75 -45.91 11.62 -2.61
C PRO A 75 -44.79 12.27 -3.45
N SER A 76 -44.47 11.71 -4.63
CA SER A 76 -43.50 12.34 -5.53
C SER A 76 -43.90 13.79 -5.84
N GLY A 77 -42.93 14.70 -5.86
CA GLY A 77 -43.19 16.13 -6.08
C GLY A 77 -43.77 16.90 -4.88
N SER A 78 -43.98 16.31 -3.71
CA SER A 78 -44.48 17.03 -2.50
C SER A 78 -43.53 18.07 -1.89
N GLY A 79 -42.31 18.25 -2.43
CA GLY A 79 -41.32 19.20 -1.91
C GLY A 79 -40.37 18.62 -0.85
N LYS A 80 -40.35 17.30 -0.62
CA LYS A 80 -39.43 16.64 0.33
C LYS A 80 -37.96 16.99 0.08
N SER A 81 -37.50 16.82 -1.15
CA SER A 81 -36.13 17.13 -1.54
C SER A 81 -35.86 18.64 -1.48
N SER A 82 -36.88 19.45 -1.72
CA SER A 82 -36.78 20.91 -1.60
C SER A 82 -36.59 21.36 -0.16
N LEU A 83 -37.27 20.72 0.79
CA LEU A 83 -37.05 20.97 2.21
C LEU A 83 -35.70 20.39 2.69
N ALA A 84 -35.43 19.12 2.41
CA ALA A 84 -34.24 18.43 2.92
C ALA A 84 -32.92 18.92 2.31
N PHE A 85 -32.80 18.88 0.98
CA PHE A 85 -31.54 19.18 0.30
C PHE A 85 -31.40 20.66 -0.04
N GLN A 86 -32.44 21.25 -0.62
CA GLN A 86 -32.36 22.60 -1.17
C GLN A 86 -32.63 23.70 -0.14
N THR A 87 -33.10 23.36 1.07
CA THR A 87 -33.33 24.32 2.16
C THR A 87 -32.42 24.01 3.36
N ILE A 88 -32.62 22.85 4.00
CA ILE A 88 -31.89 22.50 5.24
C ILE A 88 -30.40 22.28 4.95
N TYR A 89 -30.07 21.32 4.06
CA TYR A 89 -28.68 21.04 3.74
C TYR A 89 -27.97 22.27 3.14
N ALA A 90 -28.62 22.98 2.20
CA ALA A 90 -28.08 24.20 1.61
C ALA A 90 -27.73 25.28 2.67
N GLU A 91 -28.61 25.56 3.63
CA GLU A 91 -28.31 26.53 4.71
C GLU A 91 -27.26 26.01 5.68
N GLY A 92 -27.33 24.73 6.07
CA GLY A 92 -26.36 24.14 6.99
C GLY A 92 -24.94 24.17 6.41
N GLN A 93 -24.79 23.84 5.13
CA GLN A 93 -23.51 23.91 4.42
C GLN A 93 -23.07 25.36 4.18
N ARG A 94 -23.97 26.26 3.73
CA ARG A 94 -23.64 27.69 3.51
C ARG A 94 -23.09 28.33 4.78
N ARG A 95 -23.80 28.19 5.90
CA ARG A 95 -23.37 28.76 7.20
C ARG A 95 -22.07 28.15 7.70
N TYR A 96 -21.86 26.85 7.48
CA TYR A 96 -20.58 26.21 7.81
C TYR A 96 -19.42 26.73 6.96
N VAL A 97 -19.60 26.91 5.64
CA VAL A 97 -18.58 27.51 4.76
C VAL A 97 -18.28 28.95 5.17
N GLU A 98 -19.28 29.70 5.66
CA GLU A 98 -19.12 31.07 6.15
C GLU A 98 -18.27 31.18 7.42
N THR A 99 -18.05 30.10 8.19
CA THR A 99 -17.14 30.16 9.36
C THR A 99 -15.67 30.08 8.97
N PHE A 100 -15.34 29.67 7.74
CA PHE A 100 -13.95 29.58 7.28
C PHE A 100 -13.37 30.97 6.93
N SER A 101 -12.05 31.04 6.79
CA SER A 101 -11.35 32.28 6.41
C SER A 101 -11.77 32.77 5.02
N PRO A 102 -11.71 34.09 4.75
CA PRO A 102 -12.06 34.65 3.44
C PRO A 102 -11.31 34.01 2.26
N TYR A 103 -10.06 33.60 2.47
CA TYR A 103 -9.25 32.89 1.47
C TYR A 103 -9.79 31.48 1.19
N MET A 104 -10.08 30.70 2.23
CA MET A 104 -10.58 29.33 2.08
C MET A 104 -11.94 29.30 1.36
N ARG A 105 -12.78 30.32 1.57
CA ARG A 105 -14.09 30.48 0.89
C ARG A 105 -13.99 30.67 -0.63
N GLN A 106 -12.79 30.89 -1.19
CA GLN A 106 -12.60 30.97 -2.65
C GLN A 106 -12.57 29.58 -3.30
N PHE A 107 -12.19 28.54 -2.54
CA PHE A 107 -12.02 27.17 -3.04
C PHE A 107 -13.19 26.24 -2.66
N LEU A 108 -14.12 26.72 -1.85
CA LEU A 108 -15.30 25.97 -1.43
C LEU A 108 -16.50 26.36 -2.29
N ASP A 109 -17.29 25.35 -2.68
CA ASP A 109 -18.54 25.57 -3.39
C ASP A 109 -19.46 26.45 -2.56
N ARG A 110 -19.85 27.59 -3.15
CA ARG A 110 -20.83 28.49 -2.56
C ARG A 110 -22.22 27.96 -2.87
N MET A 111 -22.94 27.60 -1.82
CA MET A 111 -24.37 27.30 -1.92
C MET A 111 -25.17 28.60 -1.92
N ASP A 112 -26.13 28.70 -2.83
CA ASP A 112 -27.07 29.80 -2.85
C ASP A 112 -27.89 29.84 -1.56
N LYS A 113 -28.20 31.04 -1.08
CA LYS A 113 -29.10 31.22 0.05
C LYS A 113 -30.53 30.78 -0.37
N PRO A 114 -31.12 29.75 0.24
CA PRO A 114 -32.48 29.34 -0.08
C PRO A 114 -33.53 30.36 0.33
N ARG A 115 -34.70 30.24 -0.30
CA ARG A 115 -35.86 31.10 -0.03
C ARG A 115 -36.55 30.66 1.27
N VAL A 116 -36.13 31.26 2.38
CA VAL A 116 -36.66 31.02 3.73
C VAL A 116 -36.64 32.34 4.51
N ASP A 117 -37.58 32.54 5.42
CA ASP A 117 -37.67 33.76 6.21
C ASP A 117 -36.64 33.73 7.36
N ASP A 118 -36.60 32.63 8.12
CA ASP A 118 -35.59 32.41 9.17
C ASP A 118 -35.32 30.91 9.39
N ILE A 119 -34.07 30.59 9.75
CA ILE A 119 -33.68 29.25 10.24
C ILE A 119 -32.78 29.40 11.46
N ARG A 120 -33.17 28.79 12.58
CA ARG A 120 -32.43 28.82 13.85
C ARG A 120 -32.00 27.42 14.27
N GLY A 121 -30.89 27.33 15.00
CA GLY A 121 -30.41 26.06 15.55
C GLY A 121 -29.88 25.06 14.52
N ILE A 122 -29.59 25.48 13.28
CA ILE A 122 -29.13 24.58 12.23
C ILE A 122 -27.64 24.21 12.39
N PRO A 123 -27.29 22.92 12.55
CA PRO A 123 -25.89 22.47 12.60
C PRO A 123 -25.28 22.40 11.19
N PRO A 124 -23.95 22.25 11.08
CA PRO A 124 -23.31 21.86 9.82
C PRO A 124 -23.95 20.59 9.25
N ALA A 125 -24.27 20.61 7.96
CA ALA A 125 -25.02 19.54 7.30
C ALA A 125 -24.17 18.81 6.27
N ILE A 126 -24.36 17.49 6.15
CA ILE A 126 -23.76 16.63 5.13
C ILE A 126 -24.89 15.92 4.38
N ALA A 127 -24.91 16.06 3.06
CA ALA A 127 -25.83 15.33 2.21
C ALA A 127 -25.19 14.01 1.77
N ILE A 128 -25.93 12.91 1.93
CA ILE A 128 -25.58 11.61 1.40
C ILE A 128 -26.60 11.29 0.30
N GLU A 129 -26.19 11.47 -0.95
CA GLU A 129 -27.02 11.26 -2.13
C GLU A 129 -26.62 9.99 -2.87
N GLN A 130 -27.55 9.41 -3.63
CA GLN A 130 -27.26 8.33 -4.57
C GLN A 130 -26.71 8.89 -5.89
N SER A 131 -25.67 9.71 -5.82
CA SER A 131 -24.92 10.14 -7.01
C SER A 131 -23.71 9.23 -7.21
N ASN A 132 -23.41 8.84 -8.45
CA ASN A 132 -22.20 8.05 -8.74
C ASN A 132 -20.98 8.98 -8.67
N PRO A 133 -20.15 8.93 -7.60
CA PRO A 133 -19.05 9.87 -7.44
C PRO A 133 -17.81 9.45 -8.23
N VAL A 134 -17.80 8.24 -8.81
CA VAL A 134 -16.64 7.68 -9.51
C VAL A 134 -16.46 8.38 -10.86
N LYS A 135 -15.66 9.45 -10.87
CA LYS A 135 -15.29 10.18 -12.10
C LYS A 135 -14.04 9.59 -12.78
N THR A 136 -13.23 8.78 -12.08
CA THR A 136 -11.93 8.32 -12.58
C THR A 136 -11.79 6.81 -12.55
N SER A 137 -11.14 6.26 -13.58
CA SER A 137 -10.88 4.81 -13.74
C SER A 137 -9.88 4.22 -12.74
N ARG A 138 -9.19 5.07 -11.97
CA ARG A 138 -8.26 4.66 -10.90
C ARG A 138 -8.89 4.67 -9.51
N SER A 139 -10.11 5.19 -9.37
CA SER A 139 -10.83 5.13 -8.11
C SER A 139 -11.48 3.76 -7.96
N THR A 140 -11.17 3.08 -6.85
CA THR A 140 -11.76 1.81 -6.46
C THR A 140 -12.49 1.98 -5.13
N VAL A 141 -13.28 0.99 -4.72
CA VAL A 141 -13.90 0.97 -3.39
C VAL A 141 -12.86 1.15 -2.30
N GLY A 142 -11.68 0.52 -2.43
CA GLY A 142 -10.60 0.61 -1.46
C GLY A 142 -9.98 2.00 -1.35
N THR A 143 -9.93 2.79 -2.44
CA THR A 143 -9.45 4.18 -2.37
C THR A 143 -10.53 5.13 -1.87
N MET A 144 -11.80 4.88 -2.20
CA MET A 144 -12.93 5.71 -1.74
C MET A 144 -13.20 5.59 -0.24
N THR A 145 -12.98 4.39 0.30
CA THR A 145 -13.14 4.10 1.74
C THR A 145 -11.85 4.31 2.53
N GLU A 146 -10.76 4.76 1.87
CA GLU A 146 -9.41 4.89 2.43
C GLU A 146 -8.81 3.58 2.99
N ILE A 147 -9.49 2.44 2.85
CA ILE A 147 -8.97 1.13 3.28
C ILE A 147 -7.63 0.84 2.61
N ASN A 148 -7.47 1.20 1.33
CA ASN A 148 -6.19 1.06 0.62
C ASN A 148 -5.08 1.87 1.30
N ASP A 149 -5.40 3.03 1.85
CA ASP A 149 -4.43 3.90 2.52
C ASP A 149 -3.91 3.30 3.83
N TYR A 150 -4.76 2.55 4.54
CA TYR A 150 -4.32 1.74 5.67
C TYR A 150 -3.50 0.53 5.22
N LEU A 151 -3.93 -0.18 4.18
CA LEU A 151 -3.24 -1.36 3.68
C LEU A 151 -1.83 -1.04 3.17
N LYS A 152 -1.63 0.07 2.45
CA LYS A 152 -0.31 0.50 1.98
C LYS A 152 0.65 0.90 3.11
N LEU A 153 0.14 1.26 4.29
CA LEU A 153 0.94 1.49 5.50
C LEU A 153 1.24 0.19 6.24
N LEU A 154 0.29 -0.76 6.23
CA LEU A 154 0.40 -2.05 6.89
C LEU A 154 1.41 -2.95 6.17
N TRP A 155 1.28 -3.12 4.85
CA TRP A 155 2.08 -4.09 4.11
C TRP A 155 3.59 -3.92 4.22
N PRO A 156 4.16 -2.70 4.20
CA PRO A 156 5.60 -2.53 4.43
C PRO A 156 6.14 -3.14 5.71
N ARG A 157 5.29 -3.31 6.73
CA ARG A 157 5.69 -3.77 8.07
C ARG A 157 5.57 -5.28 8.25
N ILE A 158 4.66 -5.92 7.52
CA ILE A 158 4.33 -7.34 7.71
C ILE A 158 4.53 -8.19 6.44
N ALA A 159 4.87 -7.57 5.31
CA ALA A 159 5.11 -8.31 4.08
C ALA A 159 6.42 -9.09 4.16
N HIS A 160 6.31 -10.38 3.82
CA HIS A 160 7.46 -11.24 3.51
C HIS A 160 7.71 -11.17 2.00
N ALA A 161 8.92 -10.80 1.59
CA ALA A 161 9.26 -10.79 0.18
C ALA A 161 9.81 -12.14 -0.25
N PHE A 162 9.52 -12.53 -1.48
CA PHE A 162 9.99 -13.79 -2.05
C PHE A 162 10.69 -13.53 -3.38
N CYS A 163 11.74 -14.31 -3.65
CA CYS A 163 12.43 -14.24 -4.93
C CYS A 163 11.52 -14.79 -6.05
N PRO A 164 11.26 -14.03 -7.13
CA PRO A 164 10.44 -14.51 -8.24
C PRO A 164 11.06 -15.69 -9.00
N SER A 165 12.38 -15.88 -8.92
CA SER A 165 13.09 -16.96 -9.63
C SER A 165 13.14 -18.27 -8.84
N CYS A 166 13.39 -18.22 -7.53
CA CYS A 166 13.59 -19.42 -6.71
C CYS A 166 12.58 -19.60 -5.57
N GLY A 167 11.68 -18.65 -5.34
CA GLY A 167 10.65 -18.72 -4.30
C GLY A 167 11.15 -18.58 -2.86
N ARG A 168 12.45 -18.42 -2.62
CA ARG A 168 13.01 -18.24 -1.27
C ARG A 168 12.65 -16.87 -0.70
N GLU A 169 12.45 -16.82 0.61
CA GLU A 169 12.21 -15.56 1.32
C GLU A 169 13.44 -14.65 1.22
N ILE A 170 13.21 -13.39 0.87
CA ILE A 170 14.22 -12.33 0.88
C ILE A 170 13.93 -11.45 2.08
N ARG A 171 14.88 -11.41 3.00
CA ARG A 171 14.83 -10.54 4.17
C ARG A 171 16.23 -10.00 4.46
N PRO A 172 16.35 -8.75 4.95
CA PRO A 172 17.61 -8.24 5.47
C PRO A 172 18.07 -9.12 6.63
N GLU A 173 19.23 -9.75 6.50
CA GLU A 173 19.79 -10.54 7.58
C GLU A 173 20.84 -9.77 8.38
N THR A 174 20.97 -10.12 9.66
CA THR A 174 22.02 -9.60 10.54
C THR A 174 23.07 -10.68 10.76
N ALA A 175 24.28 -10.29 11.14
CA ALA A 175 25.33 -11.25 11.48
C ALA A 175 24.87 -12.27 12.54
N GLN A 176 24.05 -11.81 13.49
CA GLN A 176 23.46 -12.65 14.52
C GLN A 176 22.43 -13.64 13.96
N SER A 177 21.51 -13.21 13.08
CA SER A 177 20.54 -14.09 12.44
C SER A 177 21.23 -15.17 11.59
N ILE A 178 22.27 -14.77 10.84
CA ILE A 178 23.06 -15.68 10.01
C ILE A 178 23.79 -16.70 10.90
N ALA A 179 24.43 -16.24 11.98
CA ALA A 179 25.11 -17.12 12.93
C ALA A 179 24.14 -18.14 13.56
N GLU A 180 22.93 -17.72 13.93
CA GLU A 180 21.88 -18.59 14.49
C GLU A 180 21.36 -19.60 13.47
N GLN A 181 21.29 -19.25 12.19
CA GLN A 181 20.95 -20.20 11.13
C GLN A 181 22.09 -21.22 10.93
N ILE A 182 23.34 -20.76 10.82
CA ILE A 182 24.51 -21.64 10.66
C ILE A 182 24.68 -22.58 11.84
N LEU A 183 24.49 -22.11 13.08
CA LEU A 183 24.57 -22.95 14.28
C LEU A 183 23.52 -24.06 14.28
N ARG A 184 22.35 -23.82 13.67
CA ARG A 184 21.29 -24.82 13.52
C ARG A 184 21.59 -25.82 12.40
N ASP A 185 22.02 -25.34 11.23
CA ASP A 185 22.14 -26.16 10.03
C ASP A 185 23.49 -26.91 9.93
N CYS A 186 24.54 -26.36 10.54
CA CYS A 186 25.93 -26.80 10.38
C CYS A 186 26.60 -27.27 11.68
N LEU A 187 25.83 -27.65 12.71
CA LEU A 187 26.38 -28.09 14.00
C LEU A 187 27.34 -29.29 13.83
N GLY A 188 28.55 -29.18 14.38
CA GLY A 188 29.59 -30.22 14.29
C GLY A 188 30.34 -30.28 12.95
N LYS A 189 30.04 -29.40 11.99
CA LYS A 189 30.74 -29.32 10.71
C LYS A 189 31.79 -28.19 10.70
N ASN A 190 32.78 -28.34 9.83
CA ASN A 190 33.74 -27.28 9.54
C ASN A 190 33.21 -26.40 8.41
N ILE A 191 33.20 -25.08 8.63
CA ILE A 191 32.76 -24.11 7.64
C ILE A 191 33.87 -23.14 7.27
N LEU A 192 33.78 -22.61 6.06
CA LEU A 192 34.52 -21.42 5.62
C LEU A 192 33.54 -20.27 5.48
N ILE A 193 33.90 -19.13 6.04
CA ILE A 193 33.19 -17.88 5.83
C ILE A 193 33.95 -17.13 4.75
N THR A 194 33.28 -16.84 3.63
CA THR A 194 33.89 -16.18 2.49
C THR A 194 33.09 -14.95 2.05
N PHE A 195 33.77 -14.03 1.38
CA PHE A 195 33.15 -12.86 0.75
C PHE A 195 33.71 -12.66 -0.66
N TRP A 196 32.93 -12.02 -1.51
CA TRP A 196 33.30 -11.79 -2.90
C TRP A 196 34.14 -10.52 -3.06
N VAL A 197 35.26 -10.64 -3.78
CA VAL A 197 36.08 -9.51 -4.24
C VAL A 197 36.07 -9.49 -5.75
N ALA A 198 35.75 -8.33 -6.34
CA ALA A 198 35.78 -8.14 -7.78
C ALA A 198 37.22 -8.11 -8.30
N VAL A 199 37.46 -8.77 -9.42
CA VAL A 199 38.75 -8.78 -10.11
C VAL A 199 38.63 -7.88 -11.33
N LEU A 200 39.59 -6.96 -11.51
CA LEU A 200 39.61 -6.09 -12.69
C LEU A 200 39.88 -6.92 -13.96
N PRO A 201 39.27 -6.55 -15.10
CA PRO A 201 39.55 -7.23 -16.36
C PRO A 201 41.04 -7.18 -16.69
N LYS A 202 41.61 -8.32 -17.10
CA LYS A 202 43.03 -8.51 -17.46
C LYS A 202 44.04 -8.46 -16.31
N THR A 203 43.61 -8.49 -15.05
CA THR A 203 44.54 -8.64 -13.92
C THR A 203 45.14 -10.05 -13.91
N GLU A 204 46.46 -10.14 -13.79
CA GLU A 204 47.12 -11.44 -13.64
C GLU A 204 46.86 -12.04 -12.24
N PRO A 205 46.71 -13.38 -12.12
CA PRO A 205 46.43 -14.00 -10.82
C PRO A 205 47.44 -13.66 -9.72
N ARG A 206 48.73 -13.52 -10.08
CA ARG A 206 49.81 -13.17 -9.14
C ARG A 206 49.65 -11.77 -8.56
N GLU A 207 49.43 -10.77 -9.41
CA GLU A 207 49.21 -9.38 -8.96
C GLU A 207 48.01 -9.28 -8.02
N PHE A 208 46.93 -10.01 -8.33
CA PHE A 208 45.74 -10.07 -7.47
C PHE A 208 46.02 -10.76 -6.13
N PHE A 209 46.82 -11.83 -6.13
CA PHE A 209 47.22 -12.53 -4.91
C PHE A 209 48.16 -11.68 -4.05
N ASP A 210 49.15 -11.01 -4.63
CA ASP A 210 50.02 -10.08 -3.91
C ASP A 210 49.21 -8.96 -3.25
N PHE A 211 48.20 -8.43 -3.96
CA PHE A 211 47.27 -7.45 -3.39
C PHE A 211 46.50 -8.00 -2.18
N LEU A 212 45.95 -9.22 -2.27
CA LEU A 212 45.25 -9.85 -1.14
C LEU A 212 46.20 -10.15 0.04
N GLN A 213 47.43 -10.56 -0.25
CA GLN A 213 48.45 -10.82 0.76
C GLN A 213 48.84 -9.55 1.51
N GLN A 214 49.00 -8.41 0.81
CA GLN A 214 49.23 -7.10 1.43
C GLN A 214 48.09 -6.67 2.35
N GLN A 215 46.86 -7.10 2.06
CA GLN A 215 45.68 -6.88 2.91
C GLN A 215 45.56 -7.92 4.05
N GLY A 216 46.48 -8.88 4.16
CA GLY A 216 46.52 -9.90 5.20
C GLY A 216 45.72 -11.17 4.91
N TYR A 217 45.17 -11.34 3.71
CA TYR A 217 44.43 -12.54 3.33
C TYR A 217 45.35 -13.60 2.73
N LEU A 218 45.37 -14.78 3.36
CA LEU A 218 46.25 -15.89 2.96
C LEU A 218 45.56 -16.97 2.12
N ARG A 219 44.22 -16.98 2.08
CA ARG A 219 43.44 -18.07 1.49
C ARG A 219 42.28 -17.53 0.66
N VAL A 220 42.09 -18.14 -0.49
CA VAL A 220 40.97 -17.88 -1.40
C VAL A 220 40.27 -19.20 -1.75
N TRP A 221 38.98 -19.14 -2.05
CA TRP A 221 38.19 -20.26 -2.53
C TRP A 221 37.95 -20.10 -4.03
N ILE A 222 38.58 -20.98 -4.82
CA ILE A 222 38.50 -20.98 -6.29
C ILE A 222 38.28 -22.42 -6.74
N ASP A 223 37.36 -22.65 -7.67
CA ASP A 223 37.09 -23.97 -8.27
C ASP A 223 36.89 -25.11 -7.24
N ASN A 224 36.14 -24.81 -6.17
CA ASN A 224 35.87 -25.71 -5.04
C ASN A 224 37.12 -26.17 -4.26
N LYS A 225 38.21 -25.40 -4.32
CA LYS A 225 39.45 -25.67 -3.60
C LYS A 225 39.89 -24.42 -2.83
N VAL A 226 40.46 -24.65 -1.65
CA VAL A 226 41.18 -23.60 -0.92
C VAL A 226 42.56 -23.47 -1.55
N VAL A 227 42.80 -22.33 -2.18
CA VAL A 227 44.11 -21.96 -2.74
C VAL A 227 44.78 -20.99 -1.79
N ARG A 228 46.06 -21.22 -1.51
CA ARG A 228 46.87 -20.29 -0.73
C ARG A 228 47.42 -19.19 -1.63
N VAL A 229 47.38 -17.97 -1.13
CA VAL A 229 47.79 -16.77 -1.85
C VAL A 229 49.33 -16.67 -1.96
N ASP A 230 50.05 -17.28 -1.02
CA ASP A 230 51.52 -17.31 -0.96
C ASP A 230 52.17 -18.45 -1.76
N ASP A 231 51.39 -19.24 -2.50
CA ASP A 231 51.92 -20.30 -3.35
C ASP A 231 52.61 -19.70 -4.59
N PRO A 232 53.92 -19.92 -4.80
CA PRO A 232 54.67 -19.31 -5.90
C PRO A 232 54.21 -19.77 -7.30
N ASN A 233 53.47 -20.88 -7.41
CA ASN A 233 52.94 -21.37 -8.68
C ASN A 233 51.45 -21.71 -8.57
N PRO A 234 50.56 -20.69 -8.52
CA PRO A 234 49.14 -20.95 -8.42
C PRO A 234 48.65 -21.75 -9.63
N LYS A 235 48.05 -22.91 -9.37
CA LYS A 235 47.54 -23.81 -10.41
C LYS A 235 46.42 -23.19 -11.27
N THR A 236 45.91 -22.02 -10.88
CA THR A 236 44.81 -21.31 -11.54
C THR A 236 45.36 -20.33 -12.59
N LYS A 237 45.26 -20.69 -13.88
CA LYS A 237 45.76 -19.86 -14.99
C LYS A 237 44.89 -18.63 -15.30
N ARG A 238 43.63 -18.61 -14.89
CA ARG A 238 42.71 -17.48 -15.10
C ARG A 238 41.80 -17.30 -13.89
N LEU A 239 41.73 -16.07 -13.40
CA LEU A 239 40.66 -15.63 -12.50
C LEU A 239 39.48 -15.17 -13.36
N GLY A 240 38.25 -15.25 -12.86
CA GLY A 240 37.17 -14.47 -13.48
C GLY A 240 36.75 -13.28 -12.65
N ALA A 241 35.53 -12.82 -12.93
CA ALA A 241 35.09 -11.48 -12.54
C ALA A 241 35.07 -11.24 -11.02
N ARG A 242 34.92 -12.31 -10.23
CA ARG A 242 34.93 -12.26 -8.77
C ARG A 242 35.57 -13.52 -8.19
N VAL A 243 36.31 -13.34 -7.09
CA VAL A 243 36.96 -14.40 -6.33
C VAL A 243 36.43 -14.39 -4.90
N GLN A 244 36.22 -15.57 -4.32
CA GLN A 244 35.84 -15.68 -2.91
C GLN A 244 37.09 -15.66 -2.04
N VAL A 245 37.20 -14.67 -1.16
CA VAL A 245 38.28 -14.58 -0.16
C VAL A 245 37.80 -15.23 1.12
N VAL A 246 38.66 -16.05 1.76
CA VAL A 246 38.33 -16.72 3.01
C VAL A 246 38.62 -15.79 4.18
N GLN A 247 37.58 -15.42 4.92
CA GLN A 247 37.69 -14.59 6.13
C GLN A 247 38.13 -15.42 7.33
N ASP A 248 37.43 -16.51 7.62
CA ASP A 248 37.76 -17.41 8.74
C ASP A 248 37.34 -18.86 8.42
N ARG A 249 38.01 -19.81 9.07
CA ARG A 249 37.66 -21.24 9.08
C ARG A 249 37.30 -21.62 10.50
N ILE A 250 36.04 -21.99 10.71
CA ILE A 250 35.50 -22.25 12.05
C ILE A 250 34.87 -23.65 12.09
N ALA A 251 35.21 -24.41 13.13
CA ALA A 251 34.47 -25.62 13.52
C ALA A 251 33.25 -25.19 14.34
N ILE A 252 32.05 -25.50 13.86
CA ILE A 252 30.81 -25.05 14.49
C ILE A 252 30.54 -25.86 15.75
N THR A 253 30.67 -25.19 16.90
CA THR A 253 30.35 -25.70 18.23
C THR A 253 29.51 -24.68 19.00
N ALA A 254 28.76 -25.12 20.01
CA ALA A 254 27.89 -24.25 20.79
C ALA A 254 28.64 -23.12 21.53
N GLY A 255 29.92 -23.31 21.86
CA GLY A 255 30.74 -22.32 22.56
C GLY A 255 31.34 -21.23 21.68
N ASN A 256 31.44 -21.44 20.36
CA ASN A 256 32.13 -20.53 19.44
C ASN A 256 31.22 -19.48 18.79
N ARG A 257 30.06 -19.19 19.37
CA ARG A 257 29.08 -18.24 18.82
C ARG A 257 29.67 -16.83 18.63
N THR A 258 30.42 -16.31 19.61
CA THR A 258 30.99 -14.95 19.55
C THR A 258 31.96 -14.81 18.37
N ARG A 259 32.87 -15.77 18.21
CA ARG A 259 33.83 -15.81 17.09
C ARG A 259 33.12 -15.91 15.74
N LEU A 260 32.05 -16.72 15.66
CA LEU A 260 31.26 -16.86 14.44
C LEU A 260 30.62 -15.52 14.04
N VAL A 261 30.02 -14.80 14.99
CA VAL A 261 29.41 -13.49 14.74
C VAL A 261 30.47 -12.47 14.29
N GLU A 262 31.61 -12.37 14.98
CA GLU A 262 32.71 -11.45 14.60
C GLU A 262 33.26 -11.73 13.19
N ALA A 263 33.43 -13.01 12.85
CA ALA A 263 33.88 -13.41 11.51
C ALA A 263 32.85 -13.05 10.44
N ILE A 264 31.55 -13.25 10.72
CA ILE A 264 30.45 -12.88 9.81
C ILE A 264 30.36 -11.35 9.65
N GLU A 265 30.46 -10.58 10.72
CA GLU A 265 30.45 -9.11 10.66
C GLU A 265 31.61 -8.58 9.80
N THR A 266 32.80 -9.14 10.00
CA THR A 266 33.97 -8.77 9.22
C THR A 266 33.79 -9.13 7.75
N ALA A 267 33.33 -10.35 7.45
CA ALA A 267 33.06 -10.80 6.10
C ALA A 267 31.97 -9.96 5.41
N LEU A 268 30.90 -9.60 6.12
CA LEU A 268 29.84 -8.71 5.60
C LEU A 268 30.38 -7.31 5.30
N ARG A 269 31.28 -6.79 6.14
CA ARG A 269 31.90 -5.47 5.93
C ARG A 269 32.71 -5.44 4.64
N PHE A 270 33.58 -6.43 4.42
CA PHE A 270 34.40 -6.50 3.20
C PHE A 270 33.61 -6.94 1.96
N GLY A 271 32.61 -7.82 2.15
CA GLY A 271 31.70 -8.29 1.11
C GLY A 271 30.56 -7.33 0.74
N LYS A 272 30.59 -6.08 1.23
CA LYS A 272 29.54 -5.06 1.01
C LYS A 272 28.12 -5.58 1.32
N GLY A 273 27.99 -6.33 2.41
CA GLY A 273 26.73 -6.91 2.86
C GLY A 273 26.40 -8.29 2.28
N LYS A 274 27.26 -8.87 1.43
CA LYS A 274 27.09 -10.23 0.88
C LYS A 274 28.20 -11.16 1.36
N ILE A 275 27.83 -12.35 1.79
CA ILE A 275 28.78 -13.40 2.18
C ILE A 275 28.33 -14.76 1.65
N ASN A 276 29.25 -15.71 1.65
CA ASN A 276 28.96 -17.10 1.37
C ASN A 276 29.56 -17.98 2.46
N VAL A 277 28.84 -19.02 2.85
CA VAL A 277 29.29 -19.99 3.85
C VAL A 277 29.39 -21.34 3.19
N ILE A 278 30.60 -21.90 3.21
CA ILE A 278 30.91 -23.15 2.52
C ILE A 278 31.14 -24.22 3.57
N GLN A 279 30.43 -25.33 3.47
CA GLN A 279 30.67 -26.48 4.33
C GLN A 279 31.84 -27.32 3.77
N ILE A 280 32.86 -27.58 4.59
CA ILE A 280 33.94 -28.52 4.26
C ILE A 280 33.60 -29.87 4.90
N SER A 281 33.48 -30.92 4.09
CA SER A 281 33.61 -32.30 4.56
C SER A 281 35.07 -32.72 4.50
N GLU A 282 35.63 -33.20 5.60
CA GLU A 282 37.03 -33.66 5.65
C GLU A 282 37.26 -34.97 4.87
N ASN A 283 36.20 -35.60 4.34
CA ASN A 283 36.24 -36.87 3.61
C ASN A 283 35.69 -36.82 2.16
N ALA A 284 35.67 -35.65 1.50
CA ALA A 284 35.36 -35.60 0.07
C ALA A 284 36.66 -35.71 -0.77
N GLU A 285 37.20 -36.92 -0.90
CA GLU A 285 38.32 -37.20 -1.81
C GLU A 285 37.98 -36.97 -3.29
N HIS A 286 36.71 -36.80 -3.66
CA HIS A 286 36.35 -36.34 -4.99
C HIS A 286 35.06 -35.50 -4.93
N PRO A 287 35.06 -34.23 -5.37
CA PRO A 287 33.81 -33.58 -5.75
C PRO A 287 33.29 -34.32 -6.98
N THR A 288 32.20 -35.08 -6.83
CA THR A 288 31.45 -35.68 -7.93
C THR A 288 30.70 -34.61 -8.71
N SER A 289 31.44 -33.74 -9.40
CA SER A 289 30.93 -32.96 -10.52
C SER A 289 32.13 -32.39 -11.27
N ASN A 290 32.44 -32.97 -12.45
CA ASN A 290 33.32 -32.38 -13.47
C ASN A 290 32.67 -31.13 -14.10
N VAL A 291 32.26 -30.17 -13.27
CA VAL A 291 31.74 -28.90 -13.75
C VAL A 291 32.80 -27.86 -13.43
N GLU A 292 33.68 -27.63 -14.40
CA GLU A 292 34.58 -26.49 -14.40
C GLU A 292 33.76 -25.22 -14.17
N ARG A 293 34.05 -24.51 -13.07
CA ARG A 293 33.41 -23.24 -12.76
C ARG A 293 33.80 -22.23 -13.82
N ARG A 294 32.82 -21.73 -14.56
CA ARG A 294 32.94 -20.40 -15.16
C ARG A 294 32.61 -19.38 -14.07
N THR A 295 33.62 -18.61 -13.74
CA THR A 295 33.61 -17.39 -12.93
C THR A 295 32.87 -16.24 -13.64
N ASP A 296 31.67 -16.55 -14.15
CA ASP A 296 30.72 -15.59 -14.71
C ASP A 296 29.59 -15.36 -13.69
N ASP A 297 28.86 -14.26 -13.85
CA ASP A 297 27.81 -13.75 -12.94
C ASP A 297 26.64 -14.71 -12.61
N ARG A 298 26.68 -15.94 -13.16
CA ARG A 298 25.63 -16.96 -13.08
C ARG A 298 26.15 -18.35 -12.66
N SER A 299 27.25 -18.44 -11.92
CA SER A 299 27.70 -19.72 -11.37
C SER A 299 26.58 -20.33 -10.51
N LEU A 300 26.15 -21.56 -10.86
CA LEU A 300 25.17 -22.31 -10.06
C LEU A 300 25.72 -22.50 -8.64
N ILE A 301 24.91 -22.14 -7.64
CA ILE A 301 25.20 -22.43 -6.24
C ILE A 301 25.12 -23.94 -6.08
N THR A 302 26.21 -24.54 -5.60
CA THR A 302 26.27 -25.97 -5.30
C THR A 302 25.59 -26.24 -3.97
N ASP A 303 25.22 -27.50 -3.71
CA ASP A 303 24.53 -27.93 -2.49
C ASP A 303 25.32 -27.69 -1.18
N HIS A 304 26.56 -27.18 -1.26
CA HIS A 304 27.45 -26.97 -0.12
C HIS A 304 27.72 -25.49 0.19
N GLU A 305 27.09 -24.57 -0.55
CA GLU A 305 27.24 -23.13 -0.39
C GLU A 305 25.94 -22.50 0.12
N PHE A 306 26.05 -21.74 1.21
CA PHE A 306 24.96 -21.01 1.84
C PHE A 306 25.25 -19.51 1.75
N PRO A 307 24.77 -18.84 0.70
CA PRO A 307 24.94 -17.40 0.54
C PRO A 307 23.92 -16.63 1.38
N PHE A 308 24.38 -15.54 1.97
CA PHE A 308 23.60 -14.65 2.82
C PHE A 308 23.80 -13.19 2.40
N SER A 309 22.80 -12.35 2.68
CA SER A 309 22.82 -10.92 2.35
C SER A 309 22.14 -10.09 3.44
N THR A 310 22.71 -8.93 3.76
CA THR A 310 22.09 -7.96 4.69
C THR A 310 21.05 -7.06 4.01
N GLY A 311 21.03 -7.02 2.67
CA GLY A 311 20.10 -6.19 1.89
C GLY A 311 18.84 -6.93 1.47
N TRP A 312 17.92 -6.21 0.81
CA TRP A 312 16.77 -6.78 0.10
C TRP A 312 17.22 -7.43 -1.22
N HIS A 313 18.01 -8.50 -1.09
CA HIS A 313 18.71 -9.14 -2.19
C HIS A 313 18.66 -10.66 -2.03
N CYS A 314 18.26 -11.36 -3.10
CA CYS A 314 18.33 -12.80 -3.14
C CYS A 314 19.78 -13.24 -3.37
N ALA A 315 20.45 -13.65 -2.30
CA ALA A 315 21.83 -14.14 -2.36
C ALA A 315 21.99 -15.40 -3.25
N TRP A 316 20.88 -16.07 -3.58
CA TRP A 316 20.89 -17.27 -4.41
C TRP A 316 20.78 -17.01 -5.92
N CYS A 317 19.95 -16.04 -6.31
CA CYS A 317 19.74 -15.70 -7.72
C CYS A 317 20.48 -14.43 -8.15
N ASP A 318 21.23 -13.83 -7.23
CA ASP A 318 21.88 -12.51 -7.38
C ASP A 318 20.88 -11.44 -7.88
N LEU A 319 19.70 -11.41 -7.27
CA LEU A 319 18.59 -10.53 -7.66
C LEU A 319 18.28 -9.52 -6.55
N ASP A 320 18.45 -8.24 -6.87
CA ASP A 320 18.01 -7.15 -6.00
C ASP A 320 16.49 -6.91 -6.14
N ILE A 321 15.82 -6.81 -5.00
CA ILE A 321 14.45 -6.36 -4.92
C ILE A 321 14.38 -5.07 -4.10
N ARG A 322 13.29 -4.32 -4.27
CA ARG A 322 13.14 -3.06 -3.54
C ARG A 322 12.67 -3.33 -2.11
N PRO A 323 13.20 -2.59 -1.12
CA PRO A 323 12.67 -2.65 0.24
C PRO A 323 11.18 -2.29 0.22
N PRO A 324 10.34 -2.98 1.02
CA PRO A 324 8.92 -2.74 1.06
C PRO A 324 8.66 -1.33 1.60
N THR A 325 8.02 -0.50 0.79
CA THR A 325 7.67 0.89 1.11
C THR A 325 6.23 1.14 0.73
N VAL A 326 5.62 2.18 1.30
CA VAL A 326 4.22 2.54 0.99
C VAL A 326 3.99 2.72 -0.51
N GLY A 327 4.98 3.29 -1.21
CA GLY A 327 4.94 3.51 -2.66
C GLY A 327 4.88 2.22 -3.48
N LEU A 328 5.40 1.10 -2.98
CA LEU A 328 5.35 -0.19 -3.66
C LEU A 328 3.98 -0.87 -3.57
N PHE A 329 3.20 -0.55 -2.53
CA PHE A 329 1.88 -1.16 -2.32
C PHE A 329 0.73 -0.28 -2.83
N THR A 330 1.01 0.67 -3.71
CA THR A 330 -0.02 1.50 -4.34
C THR A 330 0.15 1.55 -5.86
N PHE A 331 -0.95 1.24 -6.56
CA PHE A 331 -1.02 1.31 -8.02
C PHE A 331 -1.06 2.75 -8.55
N ASN A 332 -1.23 3.75 -7.67
CA ASN A 332 -1.20 5.16 -8.05
C ASN A 332 0.22 5.74 -8.07
N ASN A 333 1.20 5.03 -7.51
CA ASN A 333 2.61 5.42 -7.55
C ASN A 333 3.33 4.58 -8.63
N PRO A 334 4.14 5.19 -9.52
CA PRO A 334 4.95 4.45 -10.51
C PRO A 334 5.82 3.32 -9.93
N LEU A 335 6.21 3.40 -8.66
CA LEU A 335 7.01 2.36 -8.01
C LEU A 335 6.21 1.06 -7.79
N GLY A 336 4.93 1.14 -7.42
CA GLY A 336 4.05 0.00 -7.16
C GLY A 336 3.08 -0.31 -8.30
N ALA A 337 2.98 0.57 -9.29
CA ALA A 337 2.15 0.38 -10.47
C ALA A 337 2.77 -0.68 -11.39
N CYS A 338 1.94 -1.60 -11.87
CA CYS A 338 2.32 -2.52 -12.93
C CYS A 338 2.81 -1.74 -14.17
N PRO A 339 3.96 -2.08 -14.77
CA PRO A 339 4.53 -1.33 -15.89
C PRO A 339 3.66 -1.38 -17.15
N ASP A 340 2.96 -2.50 -17.38
CA ASP A 340 2.15 -2.70 -18.60
C ASP A 340 0.87 -1.88 -18.57
N CYS A 341 0.10 -1.98 -17.47
CA CYS A 341 -1.17 -1.27 -17.33
C CYS A 341 -1.04 0.08 -16.61
N ARG A 342 0.16 0.47 -16.16
CA ARG A 342 0.42 1.73 -15.42
C ARG A 342 -0.55 1.98 -14.26
N GLY A 343 -0.89 0.90 -13.55
CA GLY A 343 -1.78 0.93 -12.39
C GLY A 343 -3.28 0.98 -12.70
N PHE A 344 -3.70 0.89 -13.97
CA PHE A 344 -5.12 0.84 -14.33
C PHE A 344 -5.76 -0.55 -14.13
N GLY A 345 -4.95 -1.61 -13.95
CA GLY A 345 -5.43 -2.99 -13.81
C GLY A 345 -6.06 -3.57 -15.09
N ARG A 346 -6.04 -2.83 -16.20
CA ARG A 346 -6.54 -3.23 -17.51
C ARG A 346 -5.71 -2.60 -18.62
N THR A 347 -5.58 -3.29 -19.73
CA THR A 347 -4.99 -2.79 -20.98
C THR A 347 -6.08 -2.72 -22.05
N ILE A 348 -5.91 -1.84 -23.03
CA ILE A 348 -6.80 -1.77 -24.19
C ILE A 348 -6.19 -2.67 -25.25
N ALA A 349 -6.93 -3.69 -25.66
CA ALA A 349 -6.55 -4.61 -26.72
C ALA A 349 -7.72 -4.80 -27.69
N ILE A 350 -7.42 -5.32 -28.88
CA ILE A 350 -8.44 -5.65 -29.88
C ILE A 350 -9.18 -6.90 -29.41
N ASP A 351 -10.48 -6.79 -29.24
CA ASP A 351 -11.37 -7.92 -29.00
C ASP A 351 -11.81 -8.51 -30.34
N LEU A 352 -11.21 -9.65 -30.72
CA LEU A 352 -11.51 -10.33 -31.97
C LEU A 352 -12.96 -10.78 -32.08
N ASN A 353 -13.67 -11.00 -30.96
CA ASN A 353 -15.09 -11.37 -31.00
C ASN A 353 -15.98 -10.17 -31.34
N LYS A 354 -15.54 -8.95 -31.02
CA LYS A 354 -16.23 -7.72 -31.45
C LYS A 354 -15.84 -7.30 -32.87
N ALA A 355 -14.61 -7.60 -33.28
CA ALA A 355 -14.15 -7.35 -34.64
C ALA A 355 -14.76 -8.36 -35.64
N ILE A 356 -14.92 -9.63 -35.24
CA ILE A 356 -15.43 -10.74 -36.04
C ILE A 356 -16.55 -11.45 -35.27
N PRO A 357 -17.76 -10.85 -35.20
CA PRO A 357 -18.86 -11.38 -34.40
C PRO A 357 -19.45 -12.67 -34.97
N ASP A 358 -19.48 -12.79 -36.30
CA ASP A 358 -19.97 -13.97 -37.00
C ASP A 358 -18.86 -14.55 -37.87
N ARG A 359 -18.21 -15.61 -37.36
CA ARG A 359 -17.10 -16.29 -38.03
C ARG A 359 -17.54 -17.25 -39.13
N SER A 360 -18.85 -17.43 -39.34
CA SER A 360 -19.37 -18.26 -40.43
C SER A 360 -19.40 -17.51 -41.77
N LEU A 361 -19.34 -16.18 -41.74
CA LEU A 361 -19.27 -15.35 -42.92
C LEU A 361 -17.88 -15.46 -43.58
N SER A 362 -17.86 -15.46 -44.90
CA SER A 362 -16.63 -15.27 -45.67
C SER A 362 -16.15 -13.81 -45.61
N ILE A 363 -14.90 -13.57 -46.02
CA ILE A 363 -14.32 -12.22 -46.10
C ILE A 363 -15.16 -11.31 -47.01
N LYS A 364 -15.58 -11.80 -48.17
CA LYS A 364 -16.47 -11.08 -49.10
C LYS A 364 -17.83 -10.73 -48.48
N GLN A 365 -18.38 -11.61 -47.64
CA GLN A 365 -19.62 -11.38 -46.88
C GLN A 365 -19.43 -10.44 -45.68
N GLY A 366 -18.21 -9.93 -45.46
CA GLY A 366 -17.91 -8.92 -44.46
C GLY A 366 -17.67 -9.48 -43.07
N VAL A 367 -17.01 -10.64 -42.94
CA VAL A 367 -16.66 -11.26 -41.64
C VAL A 367 -16.03 -10.26 -40.65
N VAL A 368 -15.19 -9.33 -41.12
CA VAL A 368 -14.60 -8.27 -40.31
C VAL A 368 -15.52 -7.05 -40.26
N ARG A 369 -16.14 -6.81 -39.10
CA ARG A 369 -17.13 -5.74 -38.89
C ARG A 369 -16.54 -4.35 -39.11
N VAL A 370 -15.27 -4.14 -38.76
CA VAL A 370 -14.60 -2.83 -38.84
C VAL A 370 -14.42 -2.37 -40.29
N PHE A 371 -14.32 -3.30 -41.25
CA PHE A 371 -14.15 -3.00 -42.67
C PHE A 371 -15.48 -2.82 -43.42
N ARG A 372 -16.62 -2.84 -42.72
CA ARG A 372 -17.94 -2.57 -43.35
C ARG A 372 -18.29 -1.08 -43.44
N GLY A 373 -17.48 -0.21 -42.83
CA GLY A 373 -17.71 1.23 -42.77
C GLY A 373 -17.27 1.98 -44.04
N ALA A 374 -17.54 3.29 -44.07
CA ALA A 374 -17.02 4.17 -45.11
C ALA A 374 -15.48 4.27 -45.06
N GLU A 375 -14.92 4.23 -43.85
CA GLU A 375 -13.48 4.15 -43.59
C GLU A 375 -13.04 2.68 -43.61
N PHE A 376 -11.92 2.39 -44.27
CA PHE A 376 -11.32 1.04 -44.40
C PHE A 376 -12.16 -0.01 -45.16
N GLY A 377 -13.21 0.41 -45.87
CA GLY A 377 -14.04 -0.49 -46.69
C GLY A 377 -13.34 -1.07 -47.92
N GLU A 378 -12.25 -0.43 -48.35
CA GLU A 378 -11.36 -0.94 -49.41
C GLU A 378 -10.66 -2.25 -49.01
N SER A 379 -10.35 -2.45 -47.73
CA SER A 379 -9.74 -3.69 -47.22
C SER A 379 -10.65 -4.92 -47.28
N GLN A 380 -11.93 -4.74 -47.65
CA GLN A 380 -12.85 -5.85 -47.94
C GLN A 380 -12.81 -6.27 -49.42
N LYS A 381 -12.20 -5.45 -50.29
CA LYS A 381 -12.09 -5.65 -51.74
C LYS A 381 -10.72 -6.20 -52.16
N ASP A 382 -9.68 -5.88 -51.38
CA ASP A 382 -8.37 -6.55 -51.39
C ASP A 382 -8.49 -7.98 -50.85
#